data_AF-A0A1C5EJQ5-F1
#
_entry.id   AF-A0A1C5EJQ5-F1
#
_cell.length_a   1.000
_cell.length_b   1.000
_cell.length_c   1.000
_cell.angle_alpha   90.00
_cell.angle_beta   90.00
_cell.angle_gamma   90.00
#
_symmetry.space_group_name_H-M   'P 1'
#
loop_
_entity.id
_entity.type
_entity.pdbx_description
1 polymer ?
#
loop_
_entity_poly.entity_id
_entity_poly.type
_entity_poly.pdbx_seq_one_letter_code
_entity_poly.pdbx_strand_id
1 'polypeptide(L)'
;MNTPPLIVTNDFHSSVPEGRRLLATLREHRARGAWVVDGGDFFGGTAFHEFSQGTVEERLLAELYDALVPGNHDFADLMRLENPDRFPPVVCANLRPSATFSGRWESGLLLPEHGPKVGIVGYLGRQAYEAVPAHERAGFEFVEPTAELVAAERDRLLSAGADIVVGVSHSGFALDVADQQNGWPLPVVLSGHCHSPSYHWASTGRHVVKAPETGQGLLWLNLDRGGSHQFTVETVSDVYGPAVPDGLEATMSQYAAWGAEQIGTLPASLPDRRDVARRLAQRAQAATGADAFALSLWALRDGLPQTVTRHSLMNCAPFDTDLVLLDGEHHTETVRERARLLGEELVTYLLATASASACSLATTSYLAERLGLAARPLVPPRTLRGILTDLVTES
;
A
#
# COMPACT_ATOMS: atom_id res chain seq x y z
N MET A 1 -19.03 29.54 -12.37
CA MET A 1 -18.84 28.09 -12.57
C MET A 1 -17.88 27.64 -11.50
N ASN A 2 -18.26 26.68 -10.66
CA ASN A 2 -17.39 26.19 -9.60
C ASN A 2 -16.18 25.52 -10.24
N THR A 3 -14.99 25.85 -9.76
CA THR A 3 -13.73 25.17 -10.10
C THR A 3 -13.90 23.66 -9.90
N PRO A 4 -13.51 22.81 -10.86
CA PRO A 4 -13.48 21.37 -10.64
C PRO A 4 -12.46 21.05 -9.55
N PRO A 5 -12.85 20.27 -8.53
CA PRO A 5 -11.96 19.94 -7.43
C PRO A 5 -10.88 18.95 -7.84
N LEU A 6 -9.80 18.94 -7.07
CA LEU A 6 -8.87 17.82 -7.03
C LEU A 6 -9.42 16.78 -6.05
N ILE A 7 -9.64 15.57 -6.52
CA ILE A 7 -10.01 14.41 -5.71
C ILE A 7 -8.76 13.55 -5.53
N VAL A 8 -8.52 13.13 -4.29
CA VAL A 8 -7.44 12.20 -3.96
C VAL A 8 -7.97 10.98 -3.24
N THR A 9 -7.54 9.82 -3.71
CA THR A 9 -7.63 8.53 -3.01
C THR A 9 -6.23 8.09 -2.60
N ASN A 10 -6.13 7.13 -1.70
CA ASN A 10 -4.87 6.54 -1.28
C ASN A 10 -5.12 5.14 -0.72
N ASP A 11 -4.07 4.31 -0.69
CA ASP A 11 -4.07 3.01 -0.02
C ASP A 11 -5.30 2.15 -0.42
N PHE A 12 -5.62 2.17 -1.73
CA PHE A 12 -6.78 1.46 -2.28
C PHE A 12 -6.61 -0.05 -2.17
N HIS A 13 -5.38 -0.56 -2.26
CA HIS A 13 -5.02 -1.96 -2.02
C HIS A 13 -5.86 -2.99 -2.78
N SER A 14 -6.12 -2.74 -4.05
CA SER A 14 -6.99 -3.58 -4.88
C SER A 14 -8.37 -3.85 -4.22
N SER A 15 -8.88 -2.96 -3.35
CA SER A 15 -10.16 -3.12 -2.63
C SER A 15 -11.36 -2.88 -3.55
N VAL A 16 -11.35 -3.46 -4.74
CA VAL A 16 -12.41 -3.34 -5.75
C VAL A 16 -13.75 -3.85 -5.23
N PRO A 17 -13.84 -4.98 -4.49
CA PRO A 17 -15.11 -5.44 -3.93
C PRO A 17 -15.70 -4.47 -2.89
N GLU A 18 -14.88 -3.90 -2.02
CA GLU A 18 -15.28 -2.99 -0.93
C GLU A 18 -15.38 -1.52 -1.37
N GLY A 19 -14.77 -1.18 -2.50
CA GLY A 19 -14.68 0.18 -3.04
C GLY A 19 -15.64 0.45 -4.19
N ARG A 20 -16.65 -0.40 -4.42
CA ARG A 20 -17.54 -0.28 -5.60
C ARG A 20 -18.25 1.06 -5.64
N ARG A 21 -18.76 1.56 -4.50
CA ARG A 21 -19.35 2.91 -4.47
C ARG A 21 -18.32 3.99 -4.71
N LEU A 22 -17.13 3.90 -4.11
CA LEU A 22 -16.06 4.87 -4.37
C LEU A 22 -15.80 4.97 -5.88
N LEU A 23 -15.59 3.84 -6.55
CA LEU A 23 -15.33 3.80 -7.99
C LEU A 23 -16.48 4.44 -8.79
N ALA A 24 -17.74 4.18 -8.43
CA ALA A 24 -18.88 4.82 -9.07
C ALA A 24 -18.94 6.34 -8.80
N THR A 25 -18.66 6.76 -7.56
CA THR A 25 -18.57 8.17 -7.16
C THR A 25 -17.47 8.90 -7.94
N LEU A 26 -16.29 8.28 -8.10
CA LEU A 26 -15.21 8.81 -8.92
C LEU A 26 -15.64 9.00 -10.39
N ARG A 27 -16.34 8.03 -10.97
CA ARG A 27 -16.89 8.17 -12.34
C ARG A 27 -17.82 9.37 -12.46
N GLU A 28 -18.73 9.54 -11.50
CA GLU A 28 -19.65 10.68 -11.50
C GLU A 28 -18.91 12.02 -11.40
N HIS A 29 -17.89 12.11 -10.55
CA HIS A 29 -17.13 13.34 -10.37
C HIS A 29 -16.23 13.65 -11.54
N ARG A 30 -15.60 12.62 -12.11
CA ARG A 30 -14.81 12.74 -13.32
C ARG A 30 -15.66 13.17 -14.51
N ALA A 31 -16.88 12.63 -14.64
CA ALA A 31 -17.84 13.09 -15.66
C ALA A 31 -18.27 14.56 -15.49
N ARG A 32 -18.14 15.11 -14.27
CA ARG A 32 -18.35 16.55 -13.96
C ARG A 32 -17.07 17.39 -14.08
N GLY A 33 -15.95 16.78 -14.49
CA GLY A 33 -14.68 17.44 -14.76
C GLY A 33 -13.70 17.49 -13.59
N ALA A 34 -13.91 16.74 -12.51
CA ALA A 34 -12.94 16.64 -11.41
C ALA A 34 -11.64 15.97 -11.88
N TRP A 35 -10.52 16.44 -11.33
CA TRP A 35 -9.22 15.75 -11.45
C TRP A 35 -9.12 14.69 -10.36
N VAL A 36 -8.64 13.50 -10.70
CA VAL A 36 -8.53 12.39 -9.74
C VAL A 36 -7.10 11.89 -9.69
N VAL A 37 -6.52 11.82 -8.49
CA VAL A 37 -5.15 11.38 -8.26
C VAL A 37 -5.14 10.30 -7.20
N ASP A 38 -4.41 9.23 -7.44
CA ASP A 38 -4.16 8.23 -6.40
C ASP A 38 -2.82 8.51 -5.70
N GLY A 39 -2.83 8.43 -4.36
CA GLY A 39 -1.71 8.70 -3.48
C GLY A 39 -0.81 7.50 -3.20
N GLY A 40 -0.98 6.40 -3.92
CA GLY A 40 -0.14 5.21 -3.86
C GLY A 40 -0.76 4.09 -3.06
N ASP A 41 -0.16 2.90 -3.22
CA ASP A 41 -0.68 1.62 -2.79
C ASP A 41 -2.06 1.34 -3.40
N PHE A 42 -2.17 1.57 -4.72
CA PHE A 42 -3.36 1.24 -5.48
C PHE A 42 -3.51 -0.27 -5.64
N PHE A 43 -2.40 -0.97 -5.85
CA PHE A 43 -2.35 -2.41 -6.09
C PHE A 43 -2.08 -3.21 -4.81
N GLY A 44 -2.45 -4.50 -4.86
CA GLY A 44 -2.07 -5.50 -3.87
C GLY A 44 -2.75 -5.32 -2.51
N GLY A 45 -2.64 -6.31 -1.62
CA GLY A 45 -3.18 -6.20 -0.26
C GLY A 45 -4.56 -6.83 -0.03
N THR A 46 -5.22 -7.32 -1.08
CA THR A 46 -6.44 -8.14 -0.98
C THR A 46 -6.36 -9.34 -1.93
N ALA A 47 -7.21 -10.35 -1.70
CA ALA A 47 -7.38 -11.50 -2.58
C ALA A 47 -7.86 -11.12 -3.98
N PHE A 48 -8.44 -9.93 -4.15
CA PHE A 48 -8.87 -9.45 -5.45
C PHE A 48 -7.70 -9.28 -6.41
N HIS A 49 -6.54 -8.79 -5.93
CA HIS A 49 -5.33 -8.66 -6.75
C HIS A 49 -4.83 -10.01 -7.28
N GLU A 50 -4.86 -11.05 -6.43
CA GLU A 50 -4.51 -12.41 -6.85
C GLU A 50 -5.51 -12.96 -7.87
N PHE A 51 -6.79 -12.59 -7.79
CA PHE A 51 -7.78 -12.97 -8.79
C PHE A 51 -7.59 -12.23 -10.11
N SER A 52 -7.41 -10.91 -10.07
CA SER A 52 -7.36 -10.04 -11.26
C SER A 52 -5.98 -10.01 -11.92
N GLN A 53 -4.93 -10.39 -11.17
CA GLN A 53 -3.53 -10.21 -11.53
C GLN A 53 -3.22 -8.76 -11.96
N GLY A 54 -3.82 -7.79 -11.27
CA GLY A 54 -3.67 -6.35 -11.53
C GLY A 54 -4.40 -5.84 -12.79
N THR A 55 -4.99 -6.70 -13.62
CA THR A 55 -5.56 -6.31 -14.92
C THR A 55 -6.83 -5.46 -14.80
N VAL A 56 -7.62 -5.67 -13.75
CA VAL A 56 -8.82 -4.88 -13.48
C VAL A 56 -8.42 -3.51 -12.93
N GLU A 57 -7.43 -3.49 -12.04
CA GLU A 57 -6.85 -2.32 -11.42
C GLU A 57 -6.19 -1.40 -12.46
N GLU A 58 -5.39 -1.95 -13.38
CA GLU A 58 -4.82 -1.20 -14.51
C GLU A 58 -5.92 -0.50 -15.31
N ARG A 59 -7.02 -1.22 -15.64
CA ARG A 59 -8.15 -0.64 -16.35
C ARG A 59 -8.83 0.48 -15.55
N LEU A 60 -8.98 0.31 -14.23
CA LEU A 60 -9.57 1.33 -13.37
C LEU A 60 -8.69 2.57 -13.27
N LEU A 61 -7.36 2.42 -13.19
CA LEU A 61 -6.42 3.53 -13.24
C LEU A 61 -6.53 4.29 -14.56
N ALA A 62 -6.54 3.57 -15.69
CA ALA A 62 -6.73 4.15 -17.02
C ALA A 62 -8.04 4.93 -17.18
N GLU A 63 -9.11 4.44 -16.55
CA GLU A 63 -10.46 4.97 -16.71
C GLU A 63 -10.71 6.18 -15.78
N LEU A 64 -10.22 6.11 -14.54
CA LEU A 64 -10.67 6.97 -13.46
C LEU A 64 -9.65 7.99 -12.98
N TYR A 65 -8.37 7.80 -13.26
CA TYR A 65 -7.30 8.58 -12.67
C TYR A 65 -6.52 9.39 -13.70
N ASP A 66 -6.11 10.58 -13.30
CA ASP A 66 -5.32 11.50 -14.12
C ASP A 66 -3.84 11.50 -13.69
N ALA A 67 -3.53 11.00 -12.49
CA ALA A 67 -2.16 10.74 -12.02
C ALA A 67 -2.14 9.69 -10.90
N LEU A 68 -0.96 9.07 -10.71
CA LEU A 68 -0.67 8.16 -9.59
C LEU A 68 0.65 8.58 -8.93
N VAL A 69 0.70 8.65 -7.61
CA VAL A 69 1.96 8.62 -6.85
C VAL A 69 2.23 7.18 -6.45
N PRO A 70 3.45 6.64 -6.62
CA PRO A 70 3.71 5.24 -6.32
C PRO A 70 3.78 5.03 -4.79
N GLY A 71 3.11 3.98 -4.31
CA GLY A 71 3.32 3.40 -2.99
C GLY A 71 4.22 2.17 -3.01
N ASN A 72 4.51 1.61 -1.84
CA ASN A 72 5.41 0.46 -1.73
C ASN A 72 4.82 -0.85 -2.30
N HIS A 73 3.51 -0.98 -2.37
CA HIS A 73 2.85 -2.14 -2.96
C HIS A 73 2.69 -2.06 -4.49
N ASP A 74 2.93 -0.91 -5.10
CA ASP A 74 2.70 -0.71 -6.53
C ASP A 74 3.86 -1.18 -7.43
N PHE A 75 5.07 -1.33 -6.88
CA PHE A 75 6.30 -1.48 -7.67
C PHE A 75 6.25 -2.65 -8.66
N ALA A 76 5.83 -3.83 -8.19
CA ALA A 76 5.76 -5.02 -9.03
C ALA A 76 4.80 -4.84 -10.21
N ASP A 77 3.66 -4.18 -10.00
CA ASP A 77 2.66 -3.93 -11.03
C ASP A 77 3.09 -2.82 -11.98
N LEU A 78 3.69 -1.73 -11.47
CA LEU A 78 4.26 -0.66 -12.28
C LEU A 78 5.30 -1.18 -13.28
N MET A 79 6.14 -2.14 -12.87
CA MET A 79 7.13 -2.78 -13.76
C MET A 79 6.51 -3.64 -14.86
N ARG A 80 5.28 -4.12 -14.67
CA ARG A 80 4.55 -4.95 -15.65
C ARG A 80 3.76 -4.12 -16.65
N LEU A 81 3.68 -2.79 -16.48
CA LEU A 81 2.93 -1.93 -17.38
C LEU A 81 3.64 -1.82 -18.75
N GLU A 82 3.16 -2.59 -19.72
CA GLU A 82 3.75 -2.62 -21.06
C GLU A 82 3.34 -1.40 -21.91
N ASN A 83 2.10 -0.90 -21.75
CA ASN A 83 1.51 0.11 -22.63
C ASN A 83 1.35 1.49 -21.96
N PRO A 84 2.05 2.55 -22.44
CA PRO A 84 1.93 3.90 -21.89
C PRO A 84 0.53 4.49 -22.03
N ASP A 85 -0.18 4.17 -23.12
CA ASP A 85 -1.44 4.81 -23.48
C ASP A 85 -2.62 4.32 -22.63
N ARG A 86 -2.37 3.38 -21.71
CA ARG A 86 -3.39 2.74 -20.86
C ARG A 86 -3.19 3.03 -19.38
N PHE A 87 -2.31 3.96 -19.01
CA PHE A 87 -2.01 4.24 -17.61
C PHE A 87 -1.82 5.74 -17.37
N PRO A 88 -2.32 6.31 -16.26
CA PRO A 88 -2.05 7.71 -15.94
C PRO A 88 -0.55 7.94 -15.67
N PRO A 89 -0.03 9.16 -15.85
CA PRO A 89 1.35 9.47 -15.49
C PRO A 89 1.62 9.16 -14.00
N VAL A 90 2.77 8.53 -13.75
CA VAL A 90 3.30 8.36 -12.39
C VAL A 90 4.05 9.62 -12.00
N VAL A 91 3.73 10.18 -10.83
CA VAL A 91 4.31 11.43 -10.33
C VAL A 91 5.12 11.13 -9.07
N CYS A 92 6.45 11.25 -9.16
CA CYS A 92 7.31 11.07 -7.99
C CYS A 92 8.65 11.78 -8.19
N ALA A 93 8.91 12.78 -7.36
CA ALA A 93 10.08 13.66 -7.47
C ALA A 93 11.39 13.00 -7.01
N ASN A 94 11.31 12.03 -6.10
CA ASN A 94 12.46 11.45 -5.41
C ASN A 94 12.73 9.98 -5.77
N LEU A 95 12.08 9.48 -6.82
CA LEU A 95 12.30 8.16 -7.37
C LEU A 95 12.40 8.26 -8.88
N ARG A 96 13.51 7.81 -9.45
CA ARG A 96 13.73 7.81 -10.91
C ARG A 96 13.65 6.39 -11.43
N PRO A 97 12.75 6.11 -12.39
CA PRO A 97 12.64 4.79 -12.96
C PRO A 97 13.70 4.55 -14.04
N SER A 98 13.78 3.30 -14.51
CA SER A 98 14.53 2.97 -15.72
C SER A 98 13.94 3.64 -16.97
N ALA A 99 14.70 3.67 -18.07
CA ALA A 99 14.26 4.26 -19.34
C ALA A 99 12.99 3.62 -19.94
N THR A 100 12.58 2.43 -19.46
CA THR A 100 11.31 1.79 -19.86
C THR A 100 10.08 2.61 -19.51
N PHE A 101 10.19 3.55 -18.55
CA PHE A 101 9.11 4.45 -18.12
C PHE A 101 9.15 5.82 -18.81
N SER A 102 9.92 5.97 -19.90
CA SER A 102 10.01 7.25 -20.63
C SER A 102 8.62 7.73 -21.09
N GLY A 103 8.31 9.00 -20.78
CA GLY A 103 7.02 9.63 -21.07
C GLY A 103 5.87 9.22 -20.14
N ARG A 104 6.15 8.42 -19.11
CA ARG A 104 5.15 7.95 -18.12
C ARG A 104 5.44 8.40 -16.70
N TRP A 105 6.62 9.00 -16.47
CA TRP A 105 7.09 9.38 -15.15
C TRP A 105 7.46 10.85 -15.12
N GLU A 106 6.89 11.57 -14.18
CA GLU A 106 7.11 13.00 -13.98
C GLU A 106 7.58 13.25 -12.55
N SER A 107 8.50 14.20 -12.34
CA SER A 107 8.87 14.63 -10.99
C SER A 107 7.74 15.44 -10.33
N GLY A 108 6.97 16.15 -11.14
CA GLY A 108 5.78 16.89 -10.74
C GLY A 108 4.90 17.17 -11.94
N LEU A 109 3.59 17.28 -11.70
CA LEU A 109 2.56 17.37 -12.73
C LEU A 109 1.77 18.66 -12.60
N LEU A 110 1.59 19.38 -13.71
CA LEU A 110 0.67 20.51 -13.79
C LEU A 110 -0.65 20.04 -14.41
N LEU A 111 -1.74 20.09 -13.64
CA LEU A 111 -3.05 19.66 -14.14
C LEU A 111 -3.61 20.64 -15.20
N PRO A 112 -4.20 20.15 -16.31
CA PRO A 112 -4.75 20.97 -17.37
C PRO A 112 -5.85 21.97 -16.95
N GLU A 113 -6.08 22.99 -17.79
CA GLU A 113 -6.91 24.15 -17.47
C GLU A 113 -8.43 23.87 -17.45
N HIS A 114 -9.00 23.82 -16.24
CA HIS A 114 -10.44 24.01 -16.01
C HIS A 114 -10.75 24.93 -14.81
N GLY A 115 -9.83 25.83 -14.43
CA GLY A 115 -9.93 26.62 -13.19
C GLY A 115 -8.55 27.16 -12.76
N PRO A 116 -8.32 27.37 -11.45
CA PRO A 116 -6.96 27.44 -10.89
C PRO A 116 -6.10 26.27 -11.35
N LYS A 117 -4.86 26.55 -11.74
CA LYS A 117 -3.86 25.57 -12.14
C LYS A 117 -3.22 24.95 -10.91
N VAL A 118 -3.38 23.63 -10.77
CA VAL A 118 -2.86 22.88 -9.63
C VAL A 118 -1.61 22.14 -10.05
N GLY A 119 -0.50 22.43 -9.40
CA GLY A 119 0.71 21.63 -9.47
C GLY A 119 0.69 20.53 -8.40
N ILE A 120 1.15 19.34 -8.75
CA ILE A 120 1.30 18.19 -7.85
C ILE A 120 2.77 17.81 -7.77
N VAL A 121 3.27 17.69 -6.55
CA VAL A 121 4.57 17.09 -6.26
C VAL A 121 4.33 15.75 -5.55
N GLY A 122 4.62 14.66 -6.24
CA GLY A 122 4.57 13.33 -5.65
C GLY A 122 5.88 12.99 -4.95
N TYR A 123 5.85 12.29 -3.81
CA TYR A 123 7.07 11.75 -3.19
C TYR A 123 6.81 10.50 -2.34
N LEU A 124 7.80 9.62 -2.29
CA LEU A 124 7.78 8.35 -1.57
C LEU A 124 8.75 8.41 -0.37
N GLY A 125 8.27 8.05 0.82
CA GLY A 125 9.11 8.04 2.02
C GLY A 125 10.15 6.91 2.01
N ARG A 126 11.28 7.11 2.69
CA ARG A 126 12.34 6.08 2.83
C ARG A 126 11.82 4.77 3.40
N GLN A 127 10.99 4.84 4.44
CA GLN A 127 10.46 3.64 5.09
C GLN A 127 9.71 2.76 4.07
N ALA A 128 8.82 3.40 3.29
CA ALA A 128 7.99 2.76 2.28
C ALA A 128 8.86 2.19 1.15
N TYR A 129 9.82 2.97 0.64
CA TYR A 129 10.78 2.48 -0.37
C TYR A 129 11.59 1.28 0.11
N GLU A 130 12.06 1.29 1.36
CA GLU A 130 12.80 0.17 1.93
C GLU A 130 11.90 -1.05 2.25
N ALA A 131 10.56 -0.89 2.25
CA ALA A 131 9.60 -1.98 2.45
C ALA A 131 9.35 -2.75 1.13
N VAL A 132 9.80 -2.21 0.00
CA VAL A 132 9.77 -2.91 -1.28
C VAL A 132 10.91 -3.94 -1.33
N PRO A 133 10.63 -5.22 -1.64
CA PRO A 133 11.66 -6.23 -1.85
C PRO A 133 12.74 -5.74 -2.83
N ALA A 134 14.04 -5.97 -2.56
CA ALA A 134 15.07 -5.28 -3.34
C ALA A 134 15.05 -5.63 -4.84
N HIS A 135 14.63 -6.85 -5.18
CA HIS A 135 14.49 -7.26 -6.56
C HIS A 135 13.40 -6.50 -7.32
N GLU A 136 12.32 -6.07 -6.65
CA GLU A 136 11.23 -5.28 -7.25
C GLU A 136 11.61 -3.80 -7.41
N ARG A 137 12.46 -3.26 -6.54
CA ARG A 137 12.94 -1.87 -6.65
C ARG A 137 14.29 -1.71 -7.35
N ALA A 138 14.91 -2.78 -7.82
CA ALA A 138 16.23 -2.74 -8.46
C ALA A 138 16.30 -1.84 -9.71
N GLY A 139 15.16 -1.61 -10.37
CA GLY A 139 15.04 -0.74 -11.55
C GLY A 139 14.87 0.75 -11.24
N PHE A 140 14.89 1.16 -9.97
CA PHE A 140 14.63 2.54 -9.55
C PHE A 140 15.81 3.13 -8.78
N GLU A 141 16.15 4.39 -9.08
CA GLU A 141 17.09 5.19 -8.32
C GLU A 141 16.29 6.05 -7.33
N PHE A 142 16.43 5.75 -6.04
CA PHE A 142 15.81 6.51 -4.96
C PHE A 142 16.76 7.55 -4.39
N VAL A 143 16.22 8.74 -4.12
CA VAL A 143 16.89 9.80 -3.36
C VAL A 143 16.00 10.22 -2.19
N GLU A 144 16.61 10.77 -1.14
CA GLU A 144 15.83 11.27 -0.01
C GLU A 144 14.86 12.37 -0.45
N PRO A 145 13.58 12.28 -0.04
CA PRO A 145 12.67 13.41 -0.19
C PRO A 145 13.10 14.49 0.81
N THR A 146 13.70 15.57 0.35
CA THR A 146 14.11 16.70 1.21
C THR A 146 13.24 17.93 0.96
N ALA A 147 13.21 18.85 1.91
CA ALA A 147 12.52 20.13 1.76
C ALA A 147 13.02 20.91 0.53
N GLU A 148 14.32 20.83 0.20
CA GLU A 148 14.92 21.48 -0.97
C GLU A 148 14.46 20.84 -2.28
N LEU A 149 14.41 19.51 -2.35
CA LEU A 149 13.92 18.78 -3.52
C LEU A 149 12.46 19.15 -3.80
N VAL A 150 11.63 19.12 -2.76
CA VAL A 150 10.20 19.48 -2.86
C VAL A 150 10.04 20.97 -3.20
N ALA A 151 10.87 21.86 -2.65
CA ALA A 151 10.83 23.29 -2.96
C ALA A 151 11.22 23.58 -4.41
N ALA A 152 12.25 22.91 -4.93
CA ALA A 152 12.68 23.06 -6.31
C ALA A 152 11.57 22.64 -7.29
N GLU A 153 10.91 21.52 -7.03
CA GLU A 153 9.80 21.05 -7.86
C GLU A 153 8.57 21.97 -7.75
N ARG A 154 8.26 22.45 -6.55
CA ARG A 154 7.24 23.49 -6.33
C ARG A 154 7.52 24.74 -7.17
N ASP A 155 8.74 25.26 -7.10
CA ASP A 155 9.11 26.50 -7.78
C ASP A 155 9.11 26.33 -9.31
N ARG A 156 9.46 25.14 -9.80
CA ARG A 156 9.33 24.77 -11.21
C ARG A 156 7.87 24.82 -11.67
N LEU A 157 6.95 24.22 -10.90
CA LEU A 157 5.52 24.20 -11.21
C LEU A 157 4.88 25.59 -11.12
N LEU A 158 5.24 26.38 -10.10
CA LEU A 158 4.82 27.79 -10.00
C LEU A 158 5.31 28.61 -11.21
N SER A 159 6.57 28.41 -11.62
CA SER A 159 7.13 29.07 -12.81
C SER A 159 6.45 28.62 -14.12
N ALA A 160 5.93 27.39 -14.16
CA ALA A 160 5.10 26.88 -15.24
C ALA A 160 3.64 27.40 -15.20
N GLY A 161 3.30 28.22 -14.20
CA GLY A 161 2.01 28.89 -14.07
C GLY A 161 1.02 28.22 -13.13
N ALA A 162 1.44 27.31 -12.24
CA ALA A 162 0.58 26.82 -11.17
C ALA A 162 0.16 27.96 -10.24
N ASP A 163 -1.12 28.04 -9.90
CA ASP A 163 -1.65 28.97 -8.91
C ASP A 163 -1.37 28.46 -7.48
N ILE A 164 -1.35 27.14 -7.31
CA ILE A 164 -0.97 26.46 -6.07
C ILE A 164 -0.27 25.14 -6.40
N VAL A 165 0.64 24.73 -5.53
CA VAL A 165 1.28 23.43 -5.60
C VAL A 165 0.99 22.66 -4.32
N VAL A 166 0.55 21.42 -4.47
CA VAL A 166 0.24 20.50 -3.37
C VAL A 166 1.17 19.28 -3.41
N GLY A 167 1.40 18.69 -2.24
CA GLY A 167 2.14 17.45 -2.11
C GLY A 167 1.20 16.26 -2.09
N VAL A 168 1.56 15.19 -2.79
CA VAL A 168 0.94 13.88 -2.63
C VAL A 168 2.04 12.93 -2.16
N SER A 169 1.94 12.49 -0.92
CA SER A 169 3.00 11.80 -0.19
C SER A 169 2.61 10.37 0.12
N HIS A 170 3.51 9.45 -0.15
CA HIS A 170 3.44 8.08 0.33
C HIS A 170 4.52 7.82 1.40
N SER A 171 4.58 8.71 2.40
CA SER A 171 5.60 8.68 3.46
C SER A 171 5.05 8.32 4.85
N GLY A 172 3.74 8.44 5.03
CA GLY A 172 3.08 8.26 6.32
C GLY A 172 2.75 9.58 7.01
N PHE A 173 1.50 9.71 7.46
CA PHE A 173 0.92 10.87 8.13
C PHE A 173 1.79 11.48 9.22
N ALA A 174 2.35 10.68 10.13
CA ALA A 174 3.16 11.20 11.24
C ALA A 174 4.47 11.83 10.76
N LEU A 175 5.08 11.26 9.71
CA LEU A 175 6.30 11.79 9.10
C LEU A 175 5.98 13.06 8.31
N ASP A 176 4.92 13.06 7.52
CA ASP A 176 4.47 14.26 6.79
C ASP A 176 4.16 15.43 7.74
N VAL A 177 3.57 15.16 8.91
CA VAL A 177 3.34 16.18 9.95
C VAL A 177 4.66 16.71 10.50
N ALA A 178 5.62 15.83 10.80
CA ALA A 178 6.93 16.24 11.29
C ALA A 178 7.68 17.10 10.26
N ASP A 179 7.62 16.73 8.98
CA ASP A 179 8.19 17.48 7.87
C ASP A 179 7.56 18.89 7.74
N GLN A 180 6.23 18.96 7.80
CA GLN A 180 5.52 20.24 7.79
C GLN A 180 5.84 21.13 9.00
N GLN A 181 6.06 20.54 10.18
CA GLN A 181 6.53 21.25 11.37
C GLN A 181 7.97 21.76 11.22
N ASN A 182 8.80 21.02 10.49
CA ASN A 182 10.19 21.37 10.20
C ASN A 182 10.37 22.39 9.07
N GLY A 183 9.29 22.97 8.55
CA GLY A 183 9.40 24.07 7.60
C GLY A 183 9.18 23.70 6.13
N TRP A 184 8.75 22.48 5.82
CA TRP A 184 8.59 22.04 4.43
C TRP A 184 7.70 22.99 3.59
N PRO A 185 7.97 23.08 2.28
CA PRO A 185 7.62 24.26 1.47
C PRO A 185 6.18 24.29 0.96
N LEU A 186 5.39 23.23 1.18
CA LEU A 186 4.07 23.05 0.61
C LEU A 186 2.97 23.42 1.62
N PRO A 187 1.93 24.17 1.21
CA PRO A 187 0.80 24.50 2.08
C PRO A 187 -0.08 23.29 2.40
N VAL A 188 -0.04 22.26 1.55
CA VAL A 188 -0.93 21.10 1.64
C VAL A 188 -0.15 19.86 1.26
N VAL A 189 -0.22 18.83 2.11
CA VAL A 189 0.25 17.48 1.83
C VAL A 189 -0.91 16.51 2.00
N LEU A 190 -1.15 15.71 0.97
CA LEU A 190 -2.13 14.63 0.92
C LEU A 190 -1.35 13.35 1.18
N SER A 191 -1.56 12.73 2.35
CA SER A 191 -0.72 11.67 2.90
C SER A 191 -1.32 10.28 2.67
N GLY A 192 -0.48 9.27 2.45
CA GLY A 192 -0.82 7.84 2.42
C GLY A 192 0.14 6.98 3.25
N HIS A 193 0.28 5.70 2.91
CA HIS A 193 1.22 4.71 3.47
C HIS A 193 0.88 4.19 4.87
N CYS A 194 0.68 5.08 5.83
CA CYS A 194 0.42 4.64 7.20
C CYS A 194 -1.09 4.60 7.47
N HIS A 195 -1.57 3.44 7.94
CA HIS A 195 -2.91 3.19 8.49
C HIS A 195 -3.14 3.93 9.83
N SER A 196 -2.66 5.17 9.94
CA SER A 196 -2.80 6.05 11.08
C SER A 196 -4.29 6.33 11.35
N PRO A 197 -4.73 6.36 12.62
CA PRO A 197 -6.09 6.78 12.95
C PRO A 197 -6.31 8.29 12.78
N SER A 198 -5.25 9.06 12.47
CA SER A 198 -5.32 10.50 12.25
C SER A 198 -5.54 10.81 10.77
N TYR A 199 -6.47 11.73 10.49
CA TYR A 199 -6.84 12.11 9.11
C TYR A 199 -6.52 13.56 8.78
N HIS A 200 -6.26 14.41 9.77
CA HIS A 200 -6.00 15.82 9.55
C HIS A 200 -5.09 16.42 10.62
N TRP A 201 -4.12 17.20 10.16
CA TRP A 201 -3.30 18.08 10.97
C TRP A 201 -3.23 19.44 10.30
N ALA A 202 -3.20 20.52 11.09
CA ALA A 202 -3.04 21.87 10.59
C ALA A 202 -2.19 22.73 11.52
N SER A 203 -1.36 23.61 10.95
CA SER A 203 -0.63 24.65 11.67
C SER A 203 -0.25 25.77 10.73
N THR A 204 -0.44 27.04 11.15
CA THR A 204 0.04 28.22 10.40
C THR A 204 -0.28 28.23 8.90
N GLY A 205 -1.48 27.75 8.52
CA GLY A 205 -1.92 27.67 7.11
C GLY A 205 -1.40 26.46 6.33
N ARG A 206 -0.67 25.55 6.98
CA ARG A 206 -0.25 24.26 6.44
C ARG A 206 -1.18 23.15 6.87
N HIS A 207 -1.35 22.16 6.00
CA HIS A 207 -2.21 21.00 6.25
C HIS A 207 -1.53 19.70 5.84
N VAL A 208 -1.75 18.65 6.65
CA VAL A 208 -1.56 17.26 6.25
C VAL A 208 -2.92 16.59 6.35
N VAL A 209 -3.39 15.99 5.26
CA VAL A 209 -4.72 15.40 5.17
C VAL A 209 -4.61 13.99 4.60
N LYS A 210 -5.40 13.05 5.11
CA LYS A 210 -5.46 11.66 4.65
C LYS A 210 -6.86 11.36 4.10
N ALA A 211 -6.95 10.64 2.98
CA ALA A 211 -8.23 10.09 2.53
C ALA A 211 -8.55 8.80 3.32
N PRO A 212 -9.82 8.36 3.32
CA PRO A 212 -10.18 7.03 3.83
C PRO A 212 -9.61 5.95 2.92
N GLU A 213 -8.99 4.93 3.53
CA GLU A 213 -8.24 3.87 2.84
C GLU A 213 -9.16 2.74 2.36
N THR A 214 -8.61 1.78 1.62
CA THR A 214 -9.27 0.51 1.24
C THR A 214 -10.64 0.71 0.59
N GLY A 215 -10.75 1.75 -0.26
CA GLY A 215 -11.98 2.05 -0.97
C GLY A 215 -13.08 2.74 -0.15
N GLN A 216 -12.81 3.11 1.11
CA GLN A 216 -13.85 3.64 2.02
C GLN A 216 -14.21 5.11 1.79
N GLY A 217 -13.54 5.81 0.87
CA GLY A 217 -13.84 7.21 0.64
C GLY A 217 -12.80 7.95 -0.19
N LEU A 218 -12.93 9.27 -0.22
CA LEU A 218 -12.07 10.16 -0.98
C LEU A 218 -11.89 11.49 -0.27
N LEU A 219 -10.85 12.23 -0.67
CA LEU A 219 -10.56 13.57 -0.21
C LEU A 219 -10.80 14.57 -1.34
N TRP A 220 -11.66 15.54 -1.08
CA TRP A 220 -11.85 16.70 -1.93
C TRP A 220 -10.90 17.81 -1.52
N LEU A 221 -10.20 18.39 -2.48
CA LEU A 221 -9.54 19.68 -2.36
C LEU A 221 -10.20 20.67 -3.33
N ASN A 222 -10.93 21.62 -2.75
CA ASN A 222 -11.48 22.76 -3.46
C ASN A 222 -10.53 23.94 -3.34
N LEU A 223 -10.24 24.57 -4.48
CA LEU A 223 -9.34 25.71 -4.57
C LEU A 223 -10.08 26.89 -5.18
N ASP A 224 -9.96 28.05 -4.53
CA ASP A 224 -10.35 29.31 -5.15
C ASP A 224 -9.16 30.03 -5.80
N ARG A 225 -9.45 30.98 -6.68
CA ARG A 225 -8.41 31.78 -7.36
C ARG A 225 -7.66 32.75 -6.43
N GLY A 226 -8.12 32.92 -5.19
CA GLY A 226 -7.48 33.75 -4.17
C GLY A 226 -6.46 32.99 -3.32
N GLY A 227 -6.26 31.69 -3.58
CA GLY A 227 -5.36 30.84 -2.83
C GLY A 227 -5.98 30.27 -1.55
N SER A 228 -7.29 30.39 -1.36
CA SER A 228 -8.00 29.67 -0.30
C SER A 228 -8.20 28.22 -0.71
N HIS A 229 -8.01 27.31 0.25
CA HIS A 229 -8.23 25.88 0.08
C HIS A 229 -9.22 25.36 1.12
N GLN A 230 -10.16 24.53 0.66
CA GLN A 230 -11.08 23.81 1.53
C GLN A 230 -10.99 22.32 1.24
N PHE A 231 -10.83 21.55 2.31
CA PHE A 231 -10.81 20.09 2.24
C PHE A 231 -12.14 19.51 2.68
N THR A 232 -12.55 18.40 2.08
CA THR A 232 -13.65 17.58 2.59
C THR A 232 -13.24 16.13 2.49
N VAL A 233 -13.17 15.46 3.63
CA VAL A 233 -13.00 14.00 3.69
C VAL A 233 -14.40 13.40 3.58
N GLU A 234 -14.66 12.66 2.51
CA GLU A 234 -15.93 11.98 2.30
C GLU A 234 -15.72 10.47 2.49
N THR A 235 -16.41 9.89 3.46
CA THR A 235 -16.51 8.43 3.59
C THR A 235 -17.68 7.93 2.76
N VAL A 236 -17.39 7.05 1.82
CA VAL A 236 -18.37 6.42 0.95
C VAL A 236 -18.65 5.02 1.51
N SER A 237 -19.73 4.89 2.29
CA SER A 237 -20.04 3.61 2.96
C SER A 237 -20.73 2.62 2.03
N ASP A 238 -20.14 1.45 1.86
CA ASP A 238 -20.75 0.31 1.15
C ASP A 238 -21.81 -0.44 1.97
N VAL A 239 -21.87 -0.21 3.29
CA VAL A 239 -22.62 -1.05 4.23
C VAL A 239 -24.15 -0.95 4.09
N TYR A 240 -24.68 0.15 3.53
CA TYR A 240 -26.13 0.44 3.61
C TYR A 240 -26.81 1.05 2.37
N GLY A 241 -26.33 0.81 1.14
CA GLY A 241 -27.02 1.34 -0.05
C GLY A 241 -27.34 0.31 -1.14
N PRO A 242 -28.16 0.68 -2.14
CA PRO A 242 -28.42 -0.16 -3.31
C PRO A 242 -27.15 -0.37 -4.13
N ALA A 243 -26.99 -1.55 -4.74
CA ALA A 243 -25.88 -1.82 -5.65
C ALA A 243 -25.79 -0.72 -6.72
N VAL A 244 -24.60 -0.15 -6.91
CA VAL A 244 -24.36 0.86 -7.94
C VAL A 244 -23.93 0.13 -9.20
N PRO A 245 -24.59 0.36 -10.36
CA PRO A 245 -24.12 -0.16 -11.63
C PRO A 245 -22.75 0.44 -11.93
N ASP A 246 -21.70 -0.36 -11.85
CA ASP A 246 -20.31 0.09 -11.98
C ASP A 246 -19.55 -0.67 -13.08
N GLY A 247 -20.25 -1.53 -13.83
CA GLY A 247 -19.69 -2.33 -14.91
C GLY A 247 -18.79 -3.47 -14.44
N LEU A 248 -18.72 -3.73 -13.13
CA LEU A 248 -17.91 -4.78 -12.53
C LEU A 248 -18.74 -6.01 -12.13
N GLU A 249 -20.05 -6.05 -12.40
CA GLU A 249 -20.95 -7.11 -11.93
C GLU A 249 -20.50 -8.51 -12.38
N ALA A 250 -20.08 -8.65 -13.64
CA ALA A 250 -19.56 -9.91 -14.16
C ALA A 250 -18.23 -10.30 -13.49
N THR A 251 -17.34 -9.32 -13.29
CA THR A 251 -16.05 -9.50 -12.60
C THR A 251 -16.26 -9.91 -11.15
N MET A 252 -17.19 -9.28 -10.43
CA MET A 252 -17.55 -9.64 -9.05
C MET A 252 -18.16 -11.05 -8.97
N SER A 253 -18.95 -11.45 -9.96
CA SER A 253 -19.50 -12.81 -10.03
C SER A 253 -18.40 -13.86 -10.23
N GLN A 254 -17.41 -13.56 -11.09
CA GLN A 254 -16.26 -14.43 -11.32
C GLN A 254 -15.36 -14.50 -10.08
N TYR A 255 -15.09 -13.35 -9.44
CA TYR A 255 -14.32 -13.27 -8.21
C TYR A 255 -14.96 -14.08 -7.08
N ALA A 256 -16.28 -13.94 -6.88
CA ALA A 256 -17.03 -14.70 -5.89
C ALA A 256 -16.93 -16.21 -6.14
N ALA A 257 -17.09 -16.64 -7.40
CA ALA A 257 -16.95 -18.05 -7.78
C ALA A 257 -15.51 -18.58 -7.56
N TRP A 258 -14.50 -17.80 -7.95
CA TRP A 258 -13.09 -18.13 -7.74
C TRP A 258 -12.73 -18.24 -6.26
N GLY A 259 -13.29 -17.36 -5.43
CA GLY A 259 -13.02 -17.29 -4.00
C GLY A 259 -13.76 -18.31 -3.15
N ALA A 260 -14.84 -18.90 -3.68
CA ALA A 260 -15.71 -19.84 -2.96
C ALA A 260 -15.13 -21.25 -2.76
N GLU A 261 -14.02 -21.57 -3.42
CA GLU A 261 -13.34 -22.86 -3.24
C GLU A 261 -12.93 -23.07 -1.78
N GLN A 262 -13.41 -24.14 -1.16
CA GLN A 262 -13.02 -24.50 0.20
C GLN A 262 -11.61 -25.11 0.18
N ILE A 263 -10.72 -24.54 0.98
CA ILE A 263 -9.35 -25.03 1.15
C ILE A 263 -9.28 -26.05 2.29
N GLY A 264 -9.96 -25.78 3.40
CA GLY A 264 -9.99 -26.70 4.54
C GLY A 264 -10.82 -26.14 5.70
N THR A 265 -10.63 -26.72 6.88
CA THR A 265 -11.42 -26.42 8.06
C THR A 265 -10.52 -26.34 9.29
N LEU A 266 -10.55 -25.22 9.99
CA LEU A 266 -9.89 -25.05 11.28
C LEU A 266 -10.74 -25.62 12.42
N PRO A 267 -10.15 -25.98 13.58
CA PRO A 267 -10.93 -26.46 14.72
C PRO A 267 -11.80 -25.36 15.34
N ALA A 268 -11.35 -24.11 15.22
CA ALA A 268 -12.08 -22.90 15.61
C ALA A 268 -11.62 -21.75 14.69
N SER A 269 -12.44 -20.71 14.55
CA SER A 269 -12.03 -19.49 13.85
C SER A 269 -10.88 -18.80 14.60
N LEU A 270 -10.02 -18.12 13.84
CA LEU A 270 -8.97 -17.24 14.32
C LEU A 270 -9.45 -15.80 14.06
N PRO A 271 -10.00 -15.09 15.05
CA PRO A 271 -10.73 -13.84 14.84
C PRO A 271 -9.92 -12.70 14.23
N ASP A 272 -8.61 -12.67 14.46
CA ASP A 272 -7.75 -11.60 13.96
C ASP A 272 -6.39 -12.12 13.45
N ARG A 273 -5.68 -11.23 12.76
CA ARG A 273 -4.36 -11.50 12.17
C ARG A 273 -3.31 -11.95 13.20
N ARG A 274 -3.39 -11.52 14.47
CA ARG A 274 -2.44 -11.93 15.52
C ARG A 274 -2.68 -13.38 15.92
N ASP A 275 -3.93 -13.80 15.98
CA ASP A 275 -4.27 -15.21 16.25
C ASP A 275 -3.79 -16.12 15.11
N VAL A 276 -3.96 -15.69 13.86
CA VAL A 276 -3.37 -16.39 12.71
C VAL A 276 -1.85 -16.43 12.82
N ALA A 277 -1.20 -15.28 13.06
CA ALA A 277 0.26 -15.19 13.16
C ALA A 277 0.84 -16.15 14.21
N ARG A 278 0.20 -16.29 15.39
CA ARG A 278 0.65 -17.21 16.44
C ARG A 278 0.62 -18.67 15.99
N ARG A 279 -0.50 -19.10 15.38
CA ARG A 279 -0.67 -20.47 14.88
C ARG A 279 0.25 -20.75 13.71
N LEU A 280 0.38 -19.78 12.81
CA LEU A 280 1.25 -19.85 11.64
C LEU A 280 2.72 -19.93 12.04
N ALA A 281 3.16 -19.11 13.01
CA ALA A 281 4.55 -19.15 13.49
C ALA A 281 4.91 -20.50 14.14
N GLN A 282 4.00 -21.09 14.91
CA GLN A 282 4.19 -22.43 15.46
C GLN A 282 4.31 -23.49 14.35
N ARG A 283 3.42 -23.44 13.35
CA ARG A 283 3.42 -24.38 12.24
C ARG A 283 4.67 -24.22 11.35
N ALA A 284 5.08 -22.98 11.09
CA ALA A 284 6.28 -22.65 10.32
C ALA A 284 7.55 -23.12 11.04
N GLN A 285 7.63 -22.93 12.36
CA GLN A 285 8.74 -23.47 13.16
C GLN A 285 8.86 -24.99 12.96
N ALA A 286 7.76 -25.74 13.11
CA ALA A 286 7.77 -27.19 12.92
C ALA A 286 8.17 -27.60 11.48
N ALA A 287 7.73 -26.85 10.47
CA ALA A 287 8.04 -27.12 9.07
C ALA A 287 9.50 -26.78 8.68
N THR A 288 10.12 -25.82 9.35
CA THR A 288 11.51 -25.40 9.09
C THR A 288 12.54 -26.22 9.87
N GLY A 289 12.14 -26.79 11.01
CA GLY A 289 13.05 -27.49 11.93
C GLY A 289 14.00 -26.56 12.71
N ALA A 290 13.84 -25.24 12.59
CA ALA A 290 14.57 -24.26 13.39
C ALA A 290 14.06 -24.23 14.84
N ASP A 291 14.87 -23.75 15.78
CA ASP A 291 14.47 -23.61 17.19
C ASP A 291 13.39 -22.54 17.38
N ALA A 292 13.39 -21.53 16.52
CA ALA A 292 12.44 -20.43 16.54
C ALA A 292 11.97 -20.04 15.14
N PHE A 293 10.80 -19.41 15.08
CA PHE A 293 10.28 -18.74 13.89
C PHE A 293 9.84 -17.32 14.22
N ALA A 294 10.17 -16.35 13.36
CA ALA A 294 9.74 -14.97 13.45
C ALA A 294 8.95 -14.55 12.20
N LEU A 295 7.77 -13.97 12.41
CA LEU A 295 6.88 -13.48 11.36
C LEU A 295 6.59 -12.00 11.59
N SER A 296 6.63 -11.18 10.54
CA SER A 296 6.03 -9.84 10.59
C SER A 296 4.50 -9.95 10.60
N LEU A 297 3.86 -9.29 11.55
CA LEU A 297 2.41 -9.22 11.64
C LEU A 297 1.80 -8.54 10.40
N TRP A 298 2.56 -7.66 9.74
CA TRP A 298 2.14 -6.93 8.53
C TRP A 298 2.08 -7.82 7.29
N ALA A 299 2.66 -9.02 7.33
CA ALA A 299 2.46 -10.04 6.30
C ALA A 299 1.02 -10.57 6.27
N LEU A 300 0.23 -10.32 7.33
CA LEU A 300 -1.16 -10.73 7.45
C LEU A 300 -2.08 -9.50 7.56
N ARG A 301 -3.25 -9.57 6.92
CA ARG A 301 -4.25 -8.48 6.95
C ARG A 301 -5.46 -8.80 7.82
N ASP A 302 -5.89 -10.07 7.84
CA ASP A 302 -7.14 -10.49 8.47
C ASP A 302 -7.02 -11.79 9.29
N GLY A 303 -8.07 -12.14 10.03
CA GLY A 303 -8.26 -13.44 10.65
C GLY A 303 -8.64 -14.55 9.65
N LEU A 304 -8.97 -15.72 10.18
CA LEU A 304 -9.48 -16.85 9.40
C LEU A 304 -10.79 -17.41 10.00
N PRO A 305 -11.84 -17.59 9.19
CA PRO A 305 -13.04 -18.30 9.62
C PRO A 305 -12.76 -19.79 9.84
N GLN A 306 -13.71 -20.49 10.47
CA GLN A 306 -13.58 -21.94 10.69
C GLN A 306 -13.52 -22.71 9.36
N THR A 307 -14.47 -22.46 8.46
CA THR A 307 -14.42 -22.97 7.08
C THR A 307 -13.61 -21.99 6.25
N VAL A 308 -12.40 -22.38 5.85
CA VAL A 308 -11.49 -21.52 5.12
C VAL A 308 -11.69 -21.73 3.62
N THR A 309 -11.93 -20.65 2.91
CA THR A 309 -12.03 -20.63 1.45
C THR A 309 -10.78 -20.00 0.85
N ARG A 310 -10.61 -20.11 -0.47
CA ARG A 310 -9.56 -19.40 -1.19
C ARG A 310 -9.61 -17.91 -0.88
N HIS A 311 -10.80 -17.32 -0.89
CA HIS A 311 -10.99 -15.91 -0.57
C HIS A 311 -10.44 -15.55 0.81
N SER A 312 -10.85 -16.25 1.87
CA SER A 312 -10.41 -15.91 3.22
C SER A 312 -8.93 -16.18 3.46
N LEU A 313 -8.37 -17.24 2.85
CA LEU A 313 -6.94 -17.54 2.93
C LEU A 313 -6.10 -16.46 2.25
N MET A 314 -6.50 -16.04 1.05
CA MET A 314 -5.79 -15.01 0.27
C MET A 314 -5.94 -13.62 0.89
N ASN A 315 -7.10 -13.26 1.45
CA ASN A 315 -7.24 -12.01 2.19
C ASN A 315 -6.43 -12.01 3.50
N CYS A 316 -6.30 -13.16 4.15
CA CYS A 316 -5.49 -13.27 5.35
C CYS A 316 -4.01 -13.04 5.04
N ALA A 317 -3.46 -13.70 4.01
CA ALA A 317 -2.05 -13.60 3.58
C ALA A 317 -1.95 -13.20 2.09
N PRO A 318 -2.22 -11.92 1.76
CA PRO A 318 -2.24 -11.46 0.36
C PRO A 318 -0.86 -11.45 -0.27
N PHE A 319 0.21 -11.38 0.54
CA PHE A 319 1.59 -11.42 0.07
C PHE A 319 2.18 -12.79 0.38
N ASP A 320 2.52 -13.57 -0.66
CA ASP A 320 3.28 -14.79 -0.46
C ASP A 320 4.78 -14.50 -0.48
N THR A 321 5.52 -15.19 0.35
CA THR A 321 6.97 -14.97 0.52
C THR A 321 7.62 -16.27 0.94
N ASP A 322 8.80 -16.54 0.38
CA ASP A 322 9.58 -17.72 0.72
C ASP A 322 9.98 -17.69 2.20
N LEU A 323 10.01 -18.86 2.81
CA LEU A 323 10.59 -19.08 4.12
C LEU A 323 12.08 -19.36 3.98
N VAL A 324 12.85 -18.79 4.89
CA VAL A 324 14.32 -18.87 4.89
C VAL A 324 14.82 -19.19 6.28
N LEU A 325 16.00 -19.79 6.35
CA LEU A 325 16.73 -20.01 7.59
C LEU A 325 17.84 -18.96 7.69
N LEU A 326 17.87 -18.19 8.77
CA LEU A 326 18.93 -17.21 8.99
C LEU A 326 20.28 -17.91 9.19
N ASP A 327 21.35 -17.29 8.70
CA ASP A 327 22.70 -17.82 8.89
C ASP A 327 23.19 -17.56 10.31
N GLY A 328 23.75 -18.58 10.95
CA GLY A 328 24.22 -18.51 12.34
C GLY A 328 23.10 -18.64 13.39
N GLU A 329 23.45 -18.36 14.63
CA GLU A 329 22.51 -18.34 15.76
C GLU A 329 22.10 -16.91 16.09
N HIS A 330 20.83 -16.72 16.47
CA HIS A 330 20.22 -15.42 16.70
C HIS A 330 19.50 -15.37 18.04
N HIS A 331 19.56 -14.20 18.70
CA HIS A 331 18.69 -13.89 19.83
C HIS A 331 17.38 -13.29 19.31
N THR A 332 16.26 -13.93 19.63
CA THR A 332 14.92 -13.49 19.17
C THR A 332 14.57 -12.08 19.64
N GLU A 333 15.03 -11.67 20.83
CA GLU A 333 14.81 -10.31 21.34
C GLU A 333 15.57 -9.25 20.54
N THR A 334 16.81 -9.53 20.16
CA THR A 334 17.62 -8.63 19.32
C THR A 334 16.98 -8.45 17.94
N VAL A 335 16.48 -9.54 17.36
CA VAL A 335 15.74 -9.51 16.09
C VAL A 335 14.46 -8.68 16.24
N ARG A 336 13.72 -8.85 17.34
CA ARG A 336 12.49 -8.09 17.61
C ARG A 336 12.74 -6.60 17.79
N GLU A 337 13.76 -6.19 18.55
CA GLU A 337 14.04 -4.76 18.72
C GLU A 337 14.52 -4.13 17.42
N ARG A 338 15.35 -4.83 16.63
CA ARG A 338 15.75 -4.36 15.31
C ARG A 338 14.54 -4.18 14.38
N ALA A 339 13.61 -5.13 14.38
CA ALA A 339 12.36 -5.05 13.63
C ALA A 339 11.51 -3.85 14.06
N ARG A 340 11.37 -3.64 15.38
CA ARG A 340 10.61 -2.51 15.95
C ARG A 340 11.15 -1.15 15.50
N LEU A 341 12.48 -1.00 15.43
CA LEU A 341 13.13 0.21 14.93
C LEU A 341 12.84 0.50 13.45
N LEU A 342 12.46 -0.52 12.67
CA LEU A 342 12.08 -0.42 11.26
C LEU A 342 10.56 -0.35 11.04
N GLY A 343 9.78 -0.23 12.13
CA GLY A 343 8.31 -0.19 12.09
C GLY A 343 7.64 -1.56 11.95
N GLU A 344 8.39 -2.66 12.09
CA GLU A 344 7.85 -4.01 12.03
C GLU A 344 7.33 -4.46 13.40
N GLU A 345 6.17 -5.10 13.42
CA GLU A 345 5.66 -5.81 14.60
C GLU A 345 5.84 -7.32 14.39
N LEU A 346 6.59 -7.99 15.27
CA LEU A 346 6.88 -9.42 15.11
C LEU A 346 6.04 -10.31 16.04
N VAL A 347 5.57 -11.43 15.48
CA VAL A 347 5.11 -12.59 16.24
C VAL A 347 6.18 -13.68 16.15
N THR A 348 6.67 -14.11 17.32
CA THR A 348 7.74 -15.12 17.43
C THR A 348 7.23 -16.36 18.14
N TYR A 349 7.59 -17.53 17.63
CA TYR A 349 7.44 -18.81 18.33
C TYR A 349 8.82 -19.37 18.66
N LEU A 350 9.02 -19.79 19.91
CA LEU A 350 10.24 -20.43 20.40
C LEU A 350 9.88 -21.83 20.92
N LEU A 351 10.59 -22.84 20.44
CA LEU A 351 10.40 -24.22 20.89
C LEU A 351 10.71 -24.33 22.39
N ALA A 352 9.88 -25.04 23.14
CA ALA A 352 10.00 -25.12 24.61
C ALA A 352 11.35 -25.71 25.09
N THR A 353 12.01 -26.51 24.25
CA THR A 353 13.32 -27.10 24.54
C THR A 353 14.49 -26.17 24.18
N ALA A 354 14.23 -25.08 23.47
CA ALA A 354 15.25 -24.11 23.10
C ALA A 354 15.56 -23.18 24.29
N SER A 355 16.84 -22.91 24.49
CA SER A 355 17.32 -21.92 25.46
C SER A 355 16.95 -20.51 25.01
N ALA A 356 16.74 -19.57 25.95
CA ALA A 356 16.61 -18.14 25.65
C ALA A 356 17.92 -17.48 25.15
N SER A 357 18.99 -18.28 25.02
CA SER A 357 20.24 -17.90 24.35
C SER A 357 20.07 -17.85 22.82
N ALA A 358 21.16 -17.56 22.11
CA ALA A 358 21.17 -17.64 20.65
C ALA A 358 20.72 -19.04 20.18
N CYS A 359 19.91 -19.08 19.12
CA CYS A 359 19.31 -20.30 18.58
C CYS A 359 19.17 -20.21 17.06
N SER A 360 18.87 -21.33 16.41
CA SER A 360 18.53 -21.32 14.98
C SER A 360 17.17 -20.65 14.76
N LEU A 361 17.10 -19.68 13.85
CA LEU A 361 15.91 -18.87 13.62
C LEU A 361 15.53 -18.89 12.14
N ALA A 362 14.31 -19.33 11.84
CA ALA A 362 13.71 -19.21 10.52
C ALA A 362 12.74 -18.01 10.46
N THR A 363 12.54 -17.48 9.27
CA THR A 363 11.66 -16.33 9.03
C THR A 363 11.23 -16.28 7.56
N THR A 364 10.55 -15.22 7.13
CA THR A 364 10.27 -14.96 5.71
C THR A 364 11.47 -14.27 5.05
N SER A 365 11.67 -14.50 3.76
CA SER A 365 12.69 -13.84 2.95
C SER A 365 12.55 -12.31 3.01
N TYR A 366 11.31 -11.81 2.96
CA TYR A 366 10.98 -10.39 3.20
C TYR A 366 11.58 -9.89 4.52
N LEU A 367 11.31 -10.57 5.63
CA LEU A 367 11.76 -10.08 6.94
C LEU A 367 13.28 -10.21 7.10
N ALA A 368 13.90 -11.26 6.56
CA ALA A 368 15.35 -11.39 6.54
C ALA A 368 16.03 -10.23 5.78
N GLU A 369 15.52 -9.90 4.59
CA GLU A 369 15.99 -8.78 3.77
C GLU A 369 15.78 -7.44 4.47
N ARG A 370 14.56 -7.20 4.99
CA ARG A 370 14.20 -5.98 5.74
C ARG A 370 15.12 -5.76 6.92
N LEU A 371 15.51 -6.83 7.61
CA LEU A 371 16.44 -6.80 8.73
C LEU A 371 17.91 -6.81 8.29
N GLY A 372 18.24 -6.89 7.01
CA GLY A 372 19.62 -7.01 6.55
C GLY A 372 20.37 -8.19 7.19
N LEU A 373 19.68 -9.32 7.33
CA LEU A 373 20.23 -10.57 7.88
C LEU A 373 20.44 -11.57 6.74
N ALA A 374 21.65 -12.15 6.68
CA ALA A 374 21.93 -13.21 5.73
C ALA A 374 21.08 -14.45 6.05
N ALA A 375 20.54 -15.07 5.01
CA ALA A 375 19.66 -16.22 5.12
C ALA A 375 19.82 -17.12 3.91
N ARG A 376 19.49 -18.41 4.09
CA ARG A 376 19.48 -19.42 3.03
C ARG A 376 18.06 -19.95 2.80
N PRO A 377 17.71 -20.31 1.54
CA PRO A 377 16.44 -20.96 1.25
C PRO A 377 16.30 -22.29 2.01
N LEU A 378 15.06 -22.65 2.34
CA LEU A 378 14.76 -23.98 2.85
C LEU A 378 14.87 -25.06 1.76
N VAL A 379 15.18 -26.29 2.18
CA VAL A 379 15.20 -27.47 1.30
C VAL A 379 14.35 -28.57 1.93
N PRO A 380 13.16 -28.90 1.38
CA PRO A 380 12.54 -28.29 0.20
C PRO A 380 12.05 -26.83 0.45
N PRO A 381 11.89 -26.00 -0.61
CA PRO A 381 11.33 -24.66 -0.48
C PRO A 381 9.92 -24.68 0.12
N ARG A 382 9.60 -23.66 0.92
CA ARG A 382 8.28 -23.44 1.51
C ARG A 382 7.96 -21.96 1.48
N THR A 383 6.70 -21.62 1.29
CA THR A 383 6.21 -20.23 1.31
C THR A 383 5.30 -20.00 2.51
N LEU A 384 5.09 -18.73 2.88
CA LEU A 384 4.18 -18.33 3.95
C LEU A 384 2.76 -18.86 3.71
N ARG A 385 2.24 -18.69 2.50
CA ARG A 385 0.91 -19.16 2.10
C ARG A 385 0.86 -20.68 2.01
N GLY A 386 1.96 -21.34 1.66
CA GLY A 386 2.10 -22.79 1.73
C GLY A 386 1.90 -23.32 3.16
N ILE A 387 2.60 -22.74 4.15
CA ILE A 387 2.41 -23.13 5.55
C ILE A 387 1.01 -22.79 6.06
N LEU A 388 0.44 -21.65 5.64
CA LEU A 388 -0.94 -21.29 5.99
C LEU A 388 -1.95 -22.29 5.42
N THR A 389 -1.73 -22.78 4.20
CA THR A 389 -2.53 -23.83 3.58
C THR A 389 -2.43 -25.13 4.38
N ASP A 390 -1.20 -25.55 4.72
CA ASP A 390 -0.98 -26.77 5.52
C ASP A 390 -1.65 -26.68 6.90
N LEU A 391 -1.58 -25.50 7.54
CA LEU A 391 -2.26 -25.23 8.81
C LEU A 391 -3.76 -25.49 8.69
N VAL A 392 -4.36 -25.16 7.56
CA VAL A 392 -5.81 -25.25 7.32
C VAL A 392 -6.24 -26.64 6.86
N THR A 393 -5.40 -27.36 6.11
CA THR A 393 -5.71 -28.70 5.58
C THR A 393 -5.41 -29.84 6.54
N GLU A 394 -4.50 -29.63 7.50
CA GLU A 394 -4.09 -30.65 8.48
C GLU A 394 -4.62 -30.42 9.90
N SER A 395 -5.54 -29.46 10.06
CA SER A 395 -6.12 -29.03 11.34
C SER A 395 -7.11 -30.00 11.96
#